data_AF-A0A7X8RC90-F1
#
_entry.id   AF-A0A7X8RC90-F1
#
_cell.length_a   1.000
_cell.length_b   1.000
_cell.length_c   1.000
_cell.angle_alpha   90.00
_cell.angle_beta   90.00
_cell.angle_gamma   90.00
#
_symmetry.space_group_name_H-M   'P 1'
#
loop_
_entity.id
_entity.type
_entity.pdbx_description
1 polymer ?
#
loop_
_entity_poly.entity_id
_entity_poly.type
_entity_poly.pdbx_seq_one_letter_code
_entity_poly.pdbx_strand_id
1 'polypeptide(L)'
;MSKAKTNLIIDGVMFLVMMALVGTGYVRKYVLLSGSASRQLYGTKVHMYLWGINRDGWATIHLYLGYLLLALLLVHILLHWKQVTSIFKKLVPHPKWRLVIIVLFISLSLFLALFPFIMTPTYWL
;
A
#
# COMPACT_ATOMS: atom_id res chain seq x y z
N MET A 1 14.53 0.71 -25.57
CA MET A 1 13.17 1.31 -25.55
C MET A 1 13.30 2.80 -25.28
N SER A 2 12.37 3.65 -25.75
CA SER A 2 12.43 5.08 -25.40
C SER A 2 12.01 5.29 -23.95
N LYS A 3 12.61 6.30 -23.29
CA LYS A 3 12.31 6.64 -21.88
C LYS A 3 10.80 6.84 -21.64
N ALA A 4 10.11 7.49 -22.57
CA ALA A 4 8.66 7.69 -22.49
C ALA A 4 7.87 6.37 -22.51
N LYS A 5 8.29 5.38 -23.32
CA LYS A 5 7.66 4.05 -23.34
C LYS A 5 7.87 3.31 -22.02
N THR A 6 9.09 3.34 -21.47
CA THR A 6 9.38 2.71 -20.17
C THR A 6 8.55 3.32 -19.05
N ASN A 7 8.41 4.66 -19.02
CA ASN A 7 7.60 5.34 -18.03
C ASN A 7 6.12 4.95 -18.13
N LEU A 8 5.55 5.00 -19.34
CA LEU A 8 4.15 4.61 -19.56
C LEU A 8 3.86 3.17 -19.14
N ILE A 9 4.80 2.25 -19.38
CA ILE A 9 4.67 0.86 -18.95
C ILE A 9 4.67 0.77 -17.43
N ILE A 10 5.61 1.43 -16.74
CA ILE A 10 5.68 1.39 -15.27
C ILE A 10 4.42 1.99 -14.66
N ASP A 11 3.95 3.14 -15.17
CA ASP A 11 2.74 3.79 -14.70
C ASP A 11 1.50 2.90 -14.93
N GLY A 12 1.41 2.26 -16.09
CA GLY A 12 0.35 1.30 -16.41
C GLY A 12 0.36 0.08 -15.49
N VAL A 13 1.54 -0.51 -15.23
CA VAL A 13 1.68 -1.65 -14.32
C VAL A 13 1.32 -1.25 -12.89
N MET A 14 1.80 -0.10 -12.41
CA MET A 14 1.43 0.44 -11.09
C MET A 14 -0.08 0.62 -10.95
N PHE A 15 -0.73 1.17 -11.99
CA PHE A 15 -2.18 1.34 -12.00
C PHE A 15 -2.90 -0.01 -11.90
N LEU A 16 -2.49 -1.01 -12.67
CA LEU A 16 -3.10 -2.35 -12.60
C LEU A 16 -2.90 -3.01 -11.23
N VAL A 17 -1.72 -2.88 -10.63
CA VAL A 17 -1.46 -3.39 -9.27
C VAL A 17 -2.34 -2.67 -8.24
N MET A 18 -2.55 -1.35 -8.39
CA MET A 18 -3.46 -0.59 -7.54
C MET A 18 -4.91 -1.07 -7.70
N MET A 19 -5.37 -1.33 -8.92
CA MET A 19 -6.70 -1.90 -9.15
C MET A 19 -6.85 -3.28 -8.52
N ALA A 20 -5.81 -4.13 -8.58
CA ALA A 20 -5.79 -5.43 -7.91
C ALA A 20 -5.82 -5.29 -6.37
N LEU A 21 -5.13 -4.30 -5.80
CA LEU A 21 -5.21 -3.98 -4.37
C LEU A 21 -6.63 -3.58 -3.96
N VAL A 22 -7.27 -2.67 -4.71
CA VAL A 22 -8.67 -2.29 -4.47
C VAL A 22 -9.57 -3.51 -4.53
N GLY A 23 -9.45 -4.32 -5.59
CA GLY A 23 -10.26 -5.53 -5.77
C GLY A 23 -10.09 -6.54 -4.64
N THR A 24 -8.85 -6.86 -4.24
CA THR A 24 -8.57 -7.77 -3.12
C THR A 24 -9.01 -7.20 -1.76
N GLY A 25 -8.97 -5.87 -1.59
CA GLY A 25 -9.58 -5.17 -0.46
C GLY A 25 -11.10 -5.35 -0.43
N TYR A 26 -11.77 -5.25 -1.58
CA TYR A 26 -13.21 -5.49 -1.71
C TYR A 26 -13.59 -6.96 -1.47
N VAL A 27 -12.79 -7.90 -1.96
CA VAL A 27 -12.97 -9.33 -1.63
C VAL A 27 -13.02 -9.51 -0.13
N ARG A 28 -12.08 -8.93 0.63
CA ARG A 28 -12.10 -9.02 2.09
C ARG A 28 -13.21 -8.19 2.73
N LYS A 29 -13.56 -7.02 2.20
CA LYS A 29 -14.56 -6.17 2.88
C LYS A 29 -15.99 -6.68 2.67
N TYR A 30 -16.30 -7.16 1.47
CA TYR A 30 -17.67 -7.40 1.01
C TYR A 30 -17.98 -8.85 0.63
N VAL A 31 -16.98 -9.64 0.20
CA VAL A 31 -17.21 -11.02 -0.28
C VAL A 31 -16.91 -12.05 0.81
N LEU A 32 -15.73 -11.99 1.41
CA LEU A 32 -15.26 -12.92 2.45
C LEU A 32 -15.35 -12.25 3.81
N LEU A 33 -16.55 -12.24 4.39
CA LEU A 33 -16.86 -11.54 5.64
C LEU A 33 -15.94 -11.96 6.80
N SER A 34 -15.69 -11.03 7.73
CA SER A 34 -15.02 -11.37 8.99
C SER A 34 -15.91 -12.28 9.84
N GLY A 35 -15.32 -12.96 10.84
CA GLY A 35 -16.10 -13.82 11.74
C GLY A 35 -17.19 -13.05 12.52
N SER A 36 -16.97 -11.77 12.82
CA SER A 36 -17.99 -10.91 13.45
C SER A 36 -19.10 -10.54 12.47
N ALA A 37 -18.75 -10.11 11.26
CA ALA A 37 -19.72 -9.76 10.22
C ALA A 37 -20.55 -10.98 9.77
N SER A 38 -19.93 -12.15 9.67
CA SER A 38 -20.65 -13.40 9.40
C SER A 38 -21.64 -13.74 10.51
N ARG A 39 -21.25 -13.62 11.79
CA ARG A 39 -22.17 -13.85 12.91
C ARG A 39 -23.35 -12.88 12.91
N GLN A 40 -23.09 -11.62 12.58
CA GLN A 40 -24.13 -10.61 12.48
C GLN A 40 -25.13 -10.93 11.34
N LEU A 41 -24.64 -11.41 10.20
CA LEU A 41 -25.47 -11.65 9.02
C LEU A 41 -26.19 -13.02 9.03
N TYR A 42 -25.51 -14.06 9.51
CA TYR A 42 -25.99 -15.46 9.43
C TYR A 42 -26.30 -16.08 10.79
N GLY A 43 -26.18 -15.35 11.89
CA GLY A 43 -26.34 -15.88 13.26
C GLY A 43 -25.21 -16.80 13.73
N THR A 44 -24.29 -17.18 12.83
CA THR A 44 -23.15 -18.05 13.14
C THR A 44 -21.91 -17.67 12.31
N LYS A 45 -20.75 -18.21 12.70
CA LYS A 45 -19.52 -18.06 11.92
C LYS A 45 -19.57 -19.00 10.72
N VAL A 46 -19.51 -18.45 9.52
CA VAL A 46 -19.50 -19.18 8.25
C VAL A 46 -18.09 -19.15 7.66
N HIS A 47 -17.63 -20.30 7.17
CA HIS A 47 -16.38 -20.41 6.43
C HIS A 47 -16.64 -20.14 4.95
N MET A 48 -16.07 -19.04 4.44
CA MET A 48 -16.25 -18.61 3.05
C MET A 48 -14.95 -18.76 2.27
N TYR A 49 -15.09 -19.09 0.99
CA TYR A 49 -13.98 -19.26 0.07
C TYR A 49 -14.31 -18.57 -1.25
N LEU A 50 -13.31 -17.93 -1.85
CA LEU A 50 -13.37 -17.43 -3.22
C LEU A 50 -12.20 -18.06 -3.98
N TRP A 51 -12.52 -18.81 -5.03
CA TRP A 51 -11.54 -19.60 -5.82
C TRP A 51 -10.74 -20.59 -4.95
N GLY A 52 -11.37 -21.18 -3.94
CA GLY A 52 -10.70 -22.09 -3.00
C GLY A 52 -9.82 -21.39 -1.96
N ILE A 53 -9.71 -20.06 -1.99
CA ILE A 53 -8.87 -19.27 -1.08
C ILE A 53 -9.76 -18.61 -0.03
N ASN A 54 -9.38 -18.76 1.24
CA ASN A 54 -10.09 -18.15 2.37
C ASN A 54 -9.69 -16.67 2.56
N ARG A 55 -10.34 -15.99 3.51
CA ARG A 55 -10.10 -14.57 3.81
C ARG A 55 -8.62 -14.25 4.08
N ASP A 56 -7.90 -15.12 4.78
CA ASP A 56 -6.50 -14.89 5.18
C ASP A 56 -5.54 -15.10 4.01
N GLY A 57 -5.83 -16.05 3.13
CA GLY A 57 -5.12 -16.20 1.85
C GLY A 57 -5.27 -14.95 0.98
N TRP A 58 -6.47 -14.40 0.87
CA TRP A 58 -6.68 -13.12 0.19
C TRP A 58 -6.00 -11.94 0.89
N ALA A 59 -5.88 -11.96 2.22
CA ALA A 59 -5.10 -10.96 2.97
C ALA A 59 -3.61 -11.05 2.64
N THR A 60 -3.09 -12.26 2.48
CA THR A 60 -1.70 -12.51 2.07
C THR A 60 -1.46 -11.99 0.66
N ILE A 61 -2.34 -12.30 -0.30
CA ILE A 61 -2.25 -11.78 -1.68
C ILE A 61 -2.27 -10.25 -1.68
N HIS A 62 -3.21 -9.63 -0.94
CA HIS A 62 -3.31 -8.18 -0.83
C HIS A 62 -2.02 -7.55 -0.30
N LEU A 63 -1.40 -8.16 0.73
CA LEU A 63 -0.14 -7.68 1.29
C LEU A 63 1.00 -7.72 0.27
N TYR A 64 1.18 -8.83 -0.45
CA TYR A 64 2.23 -8.95 -1.47
C TYR A 64 2.03 -8.00 -2.66
N LEU A 65 0.77 -7.74 -3.07
CA LEU A 65 0.48 -6.68 -4.04
C LEU A 65 0.89 -5.30 -3.50
N GLY A 66 0.73 -5.06 -2.19
CA GLY A 66 1.20 -3.85 -1.52
C GLY A 66 2.73 -3.71 -1.61
N TYR A 67 3.48 -4.78 -1.34
CA TYR A 67 4.94 -4.78 -1.50
C TYR A 67 5.38 -4.56 -2.95
N LEU A 68 4.69 -5.18 -3.90
CA LEU A 68 4.96 -4.98 -5.33
C LEU A 68 4.71 -3.52 -5.73
N LEU A 69 3.58 -2.92 -5.32
CA LEU A 69 3.29 -1.53 -5.60
C LEU A 69 4.32 -0.59 -4.98
N LEU A 70 4.74 -0.86 -3.74
CA LEU A 70 5.78 -0.08 -3.07
C LEU A 70 7.12 -0.14 -3.83
N ALA A 71 7.54 -1.33 -4.24
CA ALA A 71 8.76 -1.51 -5.03
C ALA A 71 8.69 -0.75 -6.37
N LEU A 72 7.58 -0.87 -7.10
CA LEU A 72 7.35 -0.15 -8.36
C LEU A 72 7.34 1.37 -8.15
N LEU A 73 6.72 1.86 -7.07
CA LEU A 73 6.71 3.28 -6.74
C LEU A 73 8.13 3.81 -6.47
N LEU A 74 8.97 3.05 -5.75
CA LEU A 74 10.38 3.42 -5.55
C LEU A 74 11.12 3.51 -6.88
N VAL A 75 10.94 2.52 -7.76
CA VAL A 75 11.53 2.55 -9.12
C VAL A 75 11.03 3.76 -9.91
N HIS A 76 9.73 4.05 -9.89
CA HIS A 76 9.14 5.22 -10.55
C HIS A 76 9.76 6.52 -10.04
N ILE A 77 9.88 6.70 -8.72
CA ILE A 77 10.50 7.89 -8.13
C ILE A 77 11.96 8.04 -8.57
N LEU A 78 12.73 6.95 -8.61
CA LEU A 78 14.13 6.96 -9.08
C LEU A 78 14.23 7.37 -10.55
N LEU A 79 13.34 6.86 -11.42
CA LEU A 79 13.30 7.25 -12.84
C LEU A 79 12.95 8.73 -13.05
N HIS A 80 12.14 9.28 -12.15
CA HIS A 80 11.70 10.67 -12.15
C HIS A 80 12.51 11.59 -11.22
N TRP A 81 13.65 11.13 -10.68
CA TRP A 81 14.40 11.84 -9.63
C TRP A 81 14.74 13.31 -9.94
N LYS A 82 15.14 13.61 -11.19
CA LYS A 82 15.43 14.99 -11.63
C LYS A 82 14.18 15.89 -11.58
N GLN A 83 13.02 15.35 -11.95
CA GLN A 83 11.76 16.07 -11.91
C GLN A 83 11.33 16.30 -10.45
N VAL A 84 11.37 15.26 -9.62
CA VAL A 84 11.06 15.33 -8.18
C VAL A 84 11.91 16.39 -7.49
N THR A 85 13.24 16.35 -7.67
CA THR A 85 14.15 17.32 -7.05
C THR A 85 13.97 18.74 -7.57
N SER A 86 13.70 18.92 -8.88
CA SER A 86 13.41 20.23 -9.46
C SER A 86 12.12 20.83 -8.90
N ILE A 87 11.03 20.06 -8.84
CA ILE A 87 9.75 20.50 -8.26
C ILE A 87 9.93 20.83 -6.79
N PHE A 88 10.57 19.95 -6.01
CA PHE A 88 10.76 20.15 -4.57
C PHE A 88 11.59 21.40 -4.25
N LYS A 89 12.66 21.67 -5.01
CA LYS A 89 13.47 22.89 -4.85
C LYS A 89 12.69 24.16 -5.17
N LYS A 90 11.74 24.11 -6.11
CA LYS A 90 10.86 25.25 -6.44
C LYS A 90 9.82 25.48 -5.34
N LEU A 91 9.23 24.41 -4.80
CA LEU A 91 8.23 24.49 -3.74
C LEU A 91 8.83 24.90 -2.39
N VAL A 92 10.07 24.49 -2.11
CA VAL A 92 10.78 24.81 -0.87
C VAL A 92 12.14 25.44 -1.22
N PRO A 93 12.19 26.76 -1.45
CA PRO A 93 13.41 27.45 -1.87
C PRO A 93 14.52 27.39 -0.81
N HIS A 94 14.14 27.52 0.47
CA HIS A 94 15.09 27.65 1.57
C HIS A 94 15.75 26.31 1.95
N PRO A 95 17.10 26.20 1.95
CA PRO A 95 17.81 24.93 2.13
C PRO A 95 17.57 24.26 3.49
N LYS A 96 17.50 25.04 4.58
CA LYS A 96 17.24 24.49 5.93
C LYS A 96 15.88 23.78 6.01
N TRP A 97 14.84 24.38 5.44
CA TRP A 97 13.48 23.81 5.44
C TRP A 97 13.38 22.53 4.59
N ARG A 98 14.15 22.45 3.49
CA ARG A 98 14.23 21.21 2.70
C ARG A 98 14.70 20.03 3.54
N LEU A 99 15.78 20.22 4.31
CA LEU A 99 16.32 19.16 5.17
C LEU A 99 15.31 18.76 6.26
N VAL A 100 14.71 19.74 6.94
CA VAL A 100 13.69 19.48 7.97
C VAL A 100 12.53 18.66 7.40
N ILE A 101 11.98 19.06 6.25
CA ILE A 101 10.86 18.36 5.61
C ILE A 101 11.26 16.93 5.20
N ILE A 102 12.45 16.75 4.61
CA ILE A 102 12.95 15.42 4.23
C ILE A 102 13.07 14.50 5.45
N VAL A 103 13.68 14.98 6.54
CA VAL A 103 13.85 14.19 7.77
C VAL A 103 12.50 13.83 8.37
N LEU A 104 11.57 14.79 8.49
CA LEU A 104 10.23 14.54 9.00
C LEU A 104 9.48 13.52 8.13
N PHE A 105 9.54 13.66 6.81
CA PHE A 105 8.88 12.76 5.88
C PHE A 105 9.42 11.33 5.96
N ILE A 106 10.74 11.16 6.02
CA ILE A 106 11.37 9.84 6.15
C ILE A 106 11.02 9.22 7.50
N SER A 107 11.16 9.97 8.60
CA SER A 107 10.84 9.48 9.94
C SER A 107 9.38 9.06 10.07
N LEU A 108 8.44 9.86 9.55
CA LEU A 108 7.02 9.53 9.53
C LEU A 108 6.75 8.29 8.67
N SER A 109 7.36 8.19 7.50
CA SER A 109 7.18 7.04 6.61
C SER A 109 7.68 5.74 7.25
N LEU A 110 8.85 5.77 7.90
CA LEU A 110 9.40 4.63 8.63
C LEU A 110 8.52 4.26 9.83
N PHE A 111 8.05 5.25 10.59
CA PHE A 111 7.13 5.01 11.69
C PHE A 111 5.85 4.31 11.19
N LEU A 112 5.18 4.84 10.16
CA LEU A 112 3.95 4.25 9.62
C LEU A 112 4.13 2.82 9.09
N ALA A 113 5.31 2.51 8.52
CA ALA A 113 5.60 1.17 8.03
C ALA A 113 5.98 0.17 9.15
N LEU A 114 6.66 0.64 10.19
CA LEU A 114 7.30 -0.23 11.19
C LEU A 114 6.60 -0.26 12.55
N PHE A 115 5.71 0.68 12.85
CA PHE A 115 5.01 0.70 14.14
C PHE A 115 4.28 -0.61 14.48
N PRO A 116 3.70 -1.39 13.53
CA PRO A 116 3.03 -2.64 13.89
C PRO A 116 3.95 -3.68 14.53
N PHE A 117 5.27 -3.57 14.32
CA PHE A 117 6.28 -4.45 14.92
C PHE A 117 6.73 -3.99 16.31
N ILE A 118 6.40 -2.75 16.69
CA ILE A 118 6.77 -2.13 17.97
C ILE A 118 5.59 -2.18 18.95
N MET A 119 4.35 -2.27 18.43
CA MET A 119 3.13 -2.32 19.23
C MET A 119 2.76 -3.75 19.64
N THR A 120 2.42 -3.94 20.91
CA THR A 120 1.83 -5.19 21.42
C THR A 120 0.30 -5.09 21.47
N PRO A 121 -0.43 -6.19 21.20
CA PRO A 121 -1.88 -6.18 21.32
C PRO A 121 -2.32 -5.94 22.77
N THR A 122 -3.33 -5.10 22.96
CA THR A 122 -4.04 -4.96 24.22
C THR A 122 -5.24 -5.89 24.25
N TYR A 123 -5.44 -6.58 25.37
CA TYR A 123 -6.60 -7.43 25.60
C TYR A 123 -7.59 -6.68 26.49
N TRP A 124 -8.86 -6.66 26.10
CA TRP A 124 -9.95 -6.27 26.99
C TRP A 124 -10.58 -7.56 27.53
N LEU A 125 -10.45 -7.77 28.84
CA LEU A 125 -11.10 -8.86 29.58
C LEU A 125 -12.57 -8.53 29.85
#